data_AF-A0A2D5Y5R2-F1
#
_entry.id   AF-A0A2D5Y5R2-F1
#
_cell.length_a   1.000
_cell.length_b   1.000
_cell.length_c   1.000
_cell.angle_alpha   90.00
_cell.angle_beta   90.00
_cell.angle_gamma   90.00
#
_symmetry.space_group_name_H-M   'P 1'
#
loop_
_entity.id
_entity.type
_entity.pdbx_description
1 polymer ?
#
loop_
_entity_poly.entity_id
_entity_poly.type
_entity_poly.pdbx_seq_one_letter_code
_entity_poly.pdbx_strand_id
1 'polypeptide(L)'
;MKTPSIQHGQAISEQQLLPADAHIALKAMIKTTENLVEFSNREAQALAKNDVLNFAIMQDEKTVLTERYVGLSQEFRTRLNEFRSADPGLLDRLEKLQIELGENAKHNNAIIDRMQKKSEKKAKNALLEAQEIGQNHKIDFLNEALTPLNDEQTAGV
;
A
#
# COMPACT_ATOMS: atom_id res chain seq x y z
N MET A 1 40.56 -50.81 12.85
CA MET A 1 41.08 -49.44 12.69
C MET A 1 39.91 -48.52 12.46
N LYS A 2 39.84 -47.42 13.22
CA LYS A 2 38.70 -46.49 13.30
C LYS A 2 38.55 -45.68 12.01
N THR A 3 37.33 -45.60 11.50
CA THR A 3 36.87 -44.44 10.73
C THR A 3 36.74 -43.22 11.64
N PRO A 4 36.94 -42.02 11.09
CA PRO A 4 36.02 -40.91 11.35
C PRO A 4 35.61 -40.25 10.01
N SER A 5 34.32 -40.19 9.67
CA SER A 5 33.26 -39.30 10.18
C SER A 5 33.19 -37.96 9.45
N ILE A 6 31.96 -37.64 9.06
CA ILE A 6 31.48 -36.69 8.05
C ILE A 6 31.01 -35.37 8.70
N GLN A 7 30.92 -34.29 7.90
CA GLN A 7 30.17 -33.01 8.07
C GLN A 7 30.79 -32.00 9.05
N HIS A 8 30.84 -30.69 8.78
CA HIS A 8 29.73 -29.76 8.51
C HIS A 8 30.11 -28.78 7.38
N GLY A 9 29.27 -28.51 6.38
CA GLY A 9 27.97 -27.87 6.56
C GLY A 9 28.15 -26.35 6.51
N GLN A 10 28.60 -25.81 5.36
CA GLN A 10 28.51 -24.38 5.09
C GLN A 10 27.02 -24.07 4.82
N ALA A 11 26.29 -23.81 5.91
CA ALA A 11 25.02 -23.13 5.83
C ALA A 11 25.27 -21.73 5.26
N ILE A 12 24.49 -21.41 4.24
CA ILE A 12 24.38 -20.12 3.57
C ILE A 12 24.27 -19.03 4.63
N SER A 13 25.20 -18.08 4.67
CA SER A 13 25.08 -16.90 5.51
C SER A 13 23.84 -16.14 5.06
N GLU A 14 22.73 -16.24 5.79
CA GLU A 14 21.61 -15.32 5.65
C GLU A 14 22.19 -13.91 5.76
N GLN A 15 22.05 -13.12 4.70
CA GLN A 15 22.61 -11.77 4.62
C GLN A 15 22.00 -10.93 5.73
N GLN A 16 22.76 -10.68 6.80
CA GLN A 16 22.39 -9.71 7.83
C GLN A 16 22.09 -8.37 7.16
N LEU A 17 20.86 -7.87 7.34
CA LEU A 17 20.40 -6.59 6.82
C LEU A 17 20.93 -5.44 7.67
N LEU A 18 21.05 -5.66 8.98
CA LEU A 18 21.70 -4.73 9.90
C LEU A 18 23.21 -4.99 9.97
N PRO A 19 24.03 -3.93 9.98
CA PRO A 19 25.45 -4.05 10.29
C PRO A 19 25.73 -4.80 11.60
N ALA A 20 26.88 -5.47 11.68
CA ALA A 20 27.29 -6.20 12.88
C ALA A 20 27.50 -5.27 14.09
N ASP A 21 28.01 -4.06 13.88
CA ASP A 21 28.19 -3.07 14.93
C ASP A 21 26.84 -2.48 15.37
N ALA A 22 26.52 -2.58 16.66
CA ALA A 22 25.23 -2.17 17.23
C ALA A 22 24.95 -0.67 17.06
N HIS A 23 25.97 0.18 17.14
CA HIS A 23 25.81 1.63 17.00
C HIS A 23 25.56 2.03 15.54
N ILE A 24 26.28 1.42 14.59
CA ILE A 24 26.02 1.60 13.15
C ILE A 24 24.63 1.04 12.78
N ALA A 25 24.26 -0.12 13.32
CA ALA A 25 22.93 -0.71 13.11
C ALA A 25 21.79 0.18 13.63
N LEU A 26 21.94 0.78 14.82
CA LEU A 26 20.96 1.74 15.32
C LEU A 26 20.83 2.98 14.43
N LYS A 27 21.96 3.50 13.91
CA LYS A 27 21.91 4.61 12.94
C LYS A 27 21.21 4.22 11.65
N ALA A 28 21.40 2.99 11.18
CA ALA A 28 20.68 2.48 10.02
C ALA A 28 19.17 2.39 10.29
N MET A 29 18.77 1.87 11.45
CA MET A 29 17.37 1.83 11.90
C MET A 29 16.73 3.22 11.96
N ILE A 30 17.44 4.18 12.58
CA ILE A 30 17.00 5.57 12.67
C ILE A 30 16.78 6.14 11.28
N LYS A 31 17.78 6.03 10.39
CA LYS A 31 17.69 6.55 9.03
C LYS A 31 16.54 5.93 8.24
N THR A 32 16.33 4.63 8.35
CA THR A 32 15.20 3.97 7.68
C THR A 32 13.86 4.42 8.26
N THR A 33 13.77 4.62 9.57
CA THR A 33 12.54 5.12 10.21
C THR A 33 12.26 6.57 9.81
N GLU A 34 13.28 7.43 9.75
CA GLU A 34 13.16 8.81 9.25
C GLU A 34 12.62 8.86 7.82
N ASN A 35 13.17 8.04 6.92
CA ASN A 35 12.68 7.96 5.55
C ASN A 35 11.20 7.56 5.48
N LEU A 36 10.76 6.66 6.35
CA LEU A 36 9.35 6.25 6.43
C LEU A 36 8.46 7.35 7.03
N VAL A 37 8.93 8.08 8.04
CA VAL A 37 8.23 9.24 8.59
C VAL A 37 8.04 10.31 7.51
N GLU A 38 9.12 10.65 6.79
CA GLU A 38 9.07 11.60 5.67
C GLU A 38 8.12 11.14 4.57
N PHE A 39 8.20 9.85 4.18
CA PHE A 39 7.26 9.25 3.24
C PHE A 39 5.81 9.36 3.72
N SER A 40 5.53 9.02 4.98
CA SER A 40 4.19 9.10 5.56
C SER A 40 3.65 10.54 5.56
N ASN A 41 4.51 11.53 5.79
CA ASN A 41 4.16 12.94 5.70
C ASN A 41 3.85 13.37 4.25
N ARG A 42 4.65 12.92 3.26
CA ARG A 42 4.34 13.16 1.84
C ARG A 42 3.01 12.52 1.44
N GLU A 43 2.73 11.31 1.93
CA GLU A 43 1.47 10.60 1.68
C GLU A 43 0.28 11.38 2.27
N ALA A 44 0.41 11.89 3.50
CA ALA A 44 -0.59 12.73 4.14
C ALA A 44 -0.92 13.98 3.29
N GLN A 45 0.11 14.62 2.71
CA GLN A 45 -0.06 15.78 1.84
C GLN A 45 -0.77 15.44 0.53
N ALA A 46 -0.44 14.30 -0.09
CA ALA A 46 -1.13 13.83 -1.30
C ALA A 46 -2.62 13.56 -1.03
N LEU A 47 -2.92 12.88 0.09
CA LEU A 47 -4.29 12.62 0.54
C LEU A 47 -5.06 13.91 0.83
N ALA A 48 -4.44 14.87 1.52
CA ALA A 48 -5.06 16.16 1.83
C ALA A 48 -5.40 16.98 0.57
N LYS A 49 -4.57 16.87 -0.47
CA LYS A 49 -4.79 17.53 -1.77
C LYS A 49 -5.76 16.78 -2.68
N ASN A 50 -6.27 15.60 -2.27
CA ASN A 50 -7.02 14.67 -3.12
C ASN A 50 -6.25 14.32 -4.41
N ASP A 51 -4.92 14.30 -4.36
CA ASP A 51 -4.08 13.92 -5.48
C ASP A 51 -3.95 12.39 -5.54
N VAL A 52 -5.03 11.77 -6.04
CA VAL A 52 -5.15 10.31 -6.10
C VAL A 52 -4.11 9.68 -7.03
N LEU A 53 -3.69 10.39 -8.08
CA LEU A 53 -2.66 9.90 -9.00
C LEU A 53 -1.30 9.83 -8.31
N ASN A 54 -0.88 10.91 -7.66
CA ASN A 54 0.38 10.91 -6.90
C ASN A 54 0.33 9.90 -5.75
N PHE A 55 -0.80 9.83 -5.03
CA PHE A 55 -0.99 8.82 -3.98
C PHE A 55 -0.81 7.39 -4.50
N ALA A 56 -1.35 7.07 -5.69
CA ALA A 56 -1.21 5.75 -6.30
C ALA A 56 0.25 5.43 -6.69
N ILE A 57 0.95 6.39 -7.32
CA ILE A 57 2.37 6.24 -7.70
C ILE A 57 3.25 5.98 -6.46
N MET A 58 2.93 6.61 -5.33
CA MET A 58 3.68 6.45 -4.09
C MET A 58 3.56 5.05 -3.47
N GLN A 59 2.58 4.22 -3.83
CA GLN A 59 2.37 2.92 -3.17
C GLN A 59 3.48 1.90 -3.43
N ASP A 60 4.13 1.94 -4.60
CA ASP A 60 5.27 1.08 -4.89
C ASP A 60 6.48 1.47 -4.02
N GLU A 61 6.75 2.77 -3.88
CA GLU A 61 7.79 3.30 -2.98
C GLU A 61 7.48 2.92 -1.51
N LYS A 62 6.22 3.03 -1.09
CA LYS A 62 5.77 2.63 0.25
C LYS A 62 6.09 1.17 0.55
N THR A 63 5.83 0.29 -0.41
CA THR A 63 6.04 -1.15 -0.27
C THR A 63 7.51 -1.44 -0.04
N VAL A 64 8.40 -0.91 -0.89
CA VAL A 64 9.86 -1.11 -0.78
C VAL A 64 10.39 -0.58 0.57
N LEU A 65 9.99 0.62 0.99
CA LEU A 65 10.44 1.20 2.25
C LEU A 65 9.94 0.41 3.47
N THR A 66 8.69 -0.06 3.43
CA THR A 66 8.06 -0.81 4.52
C THR A 66 8.67 -2.19 4.65
N GLU A 67 8.86 -2.92 3.55
CA GLU A 67 9.51 -4.24 3.56
C GLU A 67 10.91 -4.17 4.17
N ARG A 68 11.70 -3.16 3.75
CA ARG A 68 13.02 -2.93 4.32
C ARG A 68 12.96 -2.66 5.82
N TYR A 69 12.08 -1.76 6.26
CA TYR A 69 11.91 -1.45 7.69
C TYR A 69 11.48 -2.67 8.51
N VAL A 70 10.55 -3.48 7.98
CA VAL A 70 10.09 -4.71 8.63
C VAL A 70 11.24 -5.69 8.78
N GLY A 71 12.03 -5.91 7.72
CA GLY A 71 13.21 -6.79 7.78
C GLY A 71 14.24 -6.34 8.81
N LEU A 72 14.61 -5.06 8.79
CA LEU A 72 15.54 -4.50 9.78
C LEU A 72 14.98 -4.58 11.21
N SER A 73 13.68 -4.32 11.39
CA SER A 73 13.03 -4.41 12.71
C SER A 73 12.95 -5.84 13.23
N GLN A 74 12.73 -6.82 12.36
CA GLN A 74 12.78 -8.23 12.73
C GLN A 74 14.18 -8.63 13.20
N GLU A 75 15.21 -8.27 12.43
CA GLU A 75 16.59 -8.56 12.80
C GLU A 75 17.00 -7.84 14.11
N PHE A 76 16.62 -6.56 14.28
CA PHE A 76 16.85 -5.81 15.51
C PHE A 76 16.29 -6.53 16.75
N ARG A 77 15.07 -7.07 16.65
CA ARG A 77 14.44 -7.83 17.74
C ARG A 77 15.17 -9.14 18.02
N THR A 78 15.60 -9.86 16.98
CA THR A 78 16.39 -11.09 17.14
C THR A 78 17.73 -10.82 17.83
N ARG A 79 18.33 -9.66 17.57
CA ARG A 79 19.63 -9.24 18.10
C ARG A 79 19.53 -8.32 19.32
N LEU A 80 18.38 -8.26 20.01
CA LEU A 80 18.10 -7.26 21.06
C LEU A 80 19.18 -7.19 22.15
N ASN A 81 19.80 -8.32 22.50
CA ASN A 81 20.86 -8.38 23.51
C ASN A 81 22.11 -7.58 23.12
N GLU A 82 22.42 -7.47 21.83
CA GLU A 82 23.56 -6.72 21.31
C GLU A 82 23.37 -5.20 21.47
N PHE A 83 22.12 -4.75 21.57
CA PHE A 83 21.76 -3.34 21.68
C PHE A 83 21.54 -2.86 23.12
N ARG A 84 21.59 -3.75 24.12
CA ARG A 84 21.37 -3.39 25.54
C ARG A 84 22.40 -2.40 26.08
N SER A 85 23.62 -2.46 25.54
CA SER A 85 24.73 -1.59 25.91
C SER A 85 24.90 -0.40 24.95
N ALA A 86 23.96 -0.23 24.01
CA ALA A 86 24.05 0.83 23.02
C ALA A 86 23.75 2.20 23.64
N ASP A 87 24.09 3.25 22.89
CA ASP A 87 23.86 4.63 23.30
C ASP A 87 22.37 4.87 23.63
N PRO A 88 22.02 5.22 24.88
CA PRO A 88 20.63 5.48 25.28
C PRO A 88 19.97 6.60 24.47
N GLY A 89 20.73 7.60 24.02
CA GLY A 89 20.21 8.69 23.20
C GLY A 89 19.80 8.23 21.79
N LEU A 90 20.48 7.24 21.23
CA LEU A 90 20.08 6.65 19.95
C LEU A 90 18.81 5.79 20.10
N LEU A 91 18.68 5.07 21.21
CA LEU A 91 17.48 4.28 21.51
C LEU A 91 16.25 5.18 21.72
N ASP A 92 16.37 6.25 22.52
CA ASP A 92 15.30 7.24 22.72
C ASP A 92 14.90 7.92 21.41
N ARG A 93 15.87 8.29 20.55
CA ARG A 93 15.57 8.85 19.23
C ARG A 93 14.83 7.85 18.34
N LEU A 94 15.28 6.59 18.33
CA LEU A 94 14.61 5.54 17.54
C LEU A 94 13.18 5.33 18.01
N GLU A 95 12.95 5.28 19.33
CA GLU A 95 11.62 5.15 19.92
C GLU A 95 10.70 6.31 19.52
N LYS A 96 11.16 7.55 19.65
CA LYS A 96 10.39 8.74 19.24
C LYS A 96 9.98 8.69 17.77
N LEU A 97 10.91 8.32 16.88
CA LEU A 97 10.63 8.18 15.45
C LEU A 97 9.61 7.06 15.16
N GLN A 98 9.68 5.95 15.90
CA GLN A 98 8.72 4.85 15.75
C GLN A 98 7.32 5.23 16.23
N ILE A 99 7.22 6.02 17.30
CA ILE A 99 5.96 6.60 17.78
C ILE A 99 5.38 7.54 16.72
N GLU A 100 6.18 8.49 16.23
CA GLU A 100 5.77 9.45 15.20
C GLU A 100 5.30 8.74 13.92
N LEU A 101 6.05 7.73 13.45
CA LEU A 101 5.65 6.91 12.32
C LEU A 101 4.29 6.23 12.54
N GLY A 102 4.07 5.68 13.74
CA GLY A 102 2.81 5.04 14.11
C GLY A 102 1.63 6.02 14.15
N GLU A 103 1.84 7.24 14.62
CA GLU A 103 0.83 8.30 14.62
C GLU A 103 0.49 8.76 13.20
N ASN A 104 1.51 9.00 12.36
CA ASN A 104 1.33 9.41 10.97
C ASN A 104 0.59 8.33 10.14
N ALA A 105 0.95 7.06 10.33
CA ALA A 105 0.27 5.96 9.65
C ALA A 105 -1.21 5.86 10.05
N LYS A 106 -1.52 5.98 11.35
CA LYS A 106 -2.92 6.00 11.84
C LYS A 106 -3.69 7.18 11.26
N HIS A 107 -3.08 8.35 11.19
CA HIS A 107 -3.68 9.54 10.62
C HIS A 107 -4.01 9.35 9.14
N ASN A 108 -3.06 8.84 8.35
CA ASN A 108 -3.25 8.59 6.91
C ASN A 108 -4.39 7.58 6.67
N ASN A 109 -4.41 6.48 7.42
CA ASN A 109 -5.47 5.48 7.32
C ASN A 109 -6.85 6.08 7.65
N ALA A 110 -6.94 6.94 8.66
CA ALA A 110 -8.19 7.61 9.00
C ALA A 110 -8.70 8.54 7.88
N ILE A 111 -7.80 9.17 7.10
CA ILE A 111 -8.18 9.96 5.92
C ILE A 111 -8.72 9.04 4.82
N ILE A 112 -8.01 7.94 4.52
CA ILE A 112 -8.40 6.96 3.51
C ILE A 112 -9.79 6.38 3.84
N ASP A 113 -10.03 5.98 5.09
CA ASP A 113 -11.34 5.47 5.54
C ASP A 113 -12.47 6.47 5.30
N ARG A 114 -12.23 7.77 5.56
CA ARG A 114 -13.21 8.83 5.30
C ARG A 114 -13.45 9.01 3.81
N MET A 115 -12.40 8.95 2.99
CA MET A 115 -12.51 9.04 1.53
C MET A 115 -13.34 7.88 0.98
N GLN A 116 -13.08 6.65 1.44
CA GLN A 116 -13.83 5.47 1.03
C GLN A 116 -15.32 5.61 1.36
N LYS A 117 -15.66 5.94 2.62
CA LYS A 117 -17.06 6.15 3.05
C LYS A 117 -17.77 7.23 2.23
N LYS A 118 -17.06 8.30 1.89
CA LYS A 118 -17.59 9.38 1.03
C LYS A 118 -17.86 8.88 -0.39
N SER A 119 -16.96 8.09 -0.95
CA SER A 119 -17.11 7.50 -2.29
C SER A 119 -18.27 6.49 -2.33
N GLU A 120 -18.40 5.62 -1.33
CA GLU A 120 -19.52 4.69 -1.20
C GLU A 120 -20.87 5.40 -1.13
N LYS A 121 -20.97 6.47 -0.32
CA LYS A 121 -22.18 7.30 -0.23
C LYS A 121 -22.53 7.95 -1.57
N LYS A 122 -21.53 8.48 -2.29
CA LYS A 122 -21.74 9.06 -3.62
C LYS A 122 -22.22 8.03 -4.63
N ALA A 123 -21.61 6.85 -4.66
CA ALA A 123 -22.00 5.77 -5.57
C ALA A 123 -23.45 5.33 -5.30
N LYS A 124 -23.81 5.15 -4.02
CA LYS A 124 -25.20 4.81 -3.64
C LYS A 124 -26.19 5.86 -4.09
N ASN A 125 -25.90 7.14 -3.87
CA ASN A 125 -26.78 8.23 -4.29
C ASN A 125 -26.94 8.28 -5.81
N ALA A 126 -25.86 8.14 -6.57
CA ALA A 126 -25.91 8.14 -8.03
C ALA A 126 -26.74 6.96 -8.58
N LEU A 127 -26.66 5.78 -7.95
CA LEU A 127 -27.50 4.63 -8.32
C LEU A 127 -28.99 4.88 -8.05
N LEU A 128 -29.31 5.52 -6.92
CA LEU A 128 -30.69 5.89 -6.60
C LEU A 128 -31.22 6.93 -7.58
N GLU A 129 -30.44 7.97 -7.88
CA GLU A 129 -30.80 8.99 -8.88
C GLU A 129 -31.03 8.37 -10.28
N ALA A 130 -30.14 7.47 -10.71
CA ALA A 130 -30.30 6.76 -11.98
C ALA A 130 -31.57 5.88 -12.00
N GLN A 131 -31.91 5.23 -10.89
CA GLN A 131 -33.15 4.46 -10.75
C GLN A 131 -34.39 5.36 -10.83
N GLU A 132 -34.40 6.49 -10.12
CA GLU A 132 -35.51 7.45 -10.15
C GLU A 132 -35.72 8.02 -11.56
N ILE A 133 -34.64 8.35 -12.28
CA ILE A 133 -34.71 8.80 -13.68
C ILE A 133 -35.32 7.71 -14.57
N GLY A 134 -34.86 6.46 -14.42
CA GLY A 134 -35.36 5.33 -15.21
C GLY A 134 -36.82 4.95 -14.90
N GLN A 135 -37.29 5.16 -13.67
CA GLN A 135 -38.71 4.96 -13.32
C GLN A 135 -39.61 6.09 -13.83
N ASN A 136 -39.11 7.32 -13.88
CA ASN A 136 -39.88 8.48 -14.31
C ASN A 136 -39.90 8.69 -15.84
N HIS A 137 -39.02 8.03 -16.59
CA HIS A 137 -39.03 8.03 -18.06
C HIS A 137 -39.43 6.66 -18.59
N LYS A 138 -40.66 6.51 -19.10
CA LYS A 138 -41.00 5.38 -19.98
C LYS A 138 -40.13 5.48 -21.23
N ILE A 139 -39.20 4.55 -21.40
CA ILE A 139 -38.51 4.37 -22.68
C ILE A 139 -39.49 3.66 -23.61
N ASP A 140 -40.22 4.44 -24.40
CA ASP A 140 -40.94 3.92 -25.54
C ASP A 140 -39.91 3.59 -26.62
N PHE A 141 -39.47 2.33 -26.64
CA PHE A 141 -38.76 1.81 -27.81
C PHE A 141 -39.77 1.84 -28.96
N LEU A 142 -39.66 2.84 -29.83
CA LEU A 142 -40.34 2.82 -31.12
C LEU A 142 -39.92 1.52 -31.79
N ASN A 143 -40.88 0.60 -31.87
CA ASN A 143 -40.78 -0.62 -32.64
C ASN A 143 -40.78 -0.16 -34.11
N GLU A 144 -39.64 0.34 -34.59
CA GLU A 144 -39.38 0.44 -36.02
C GLU A 144 -39.41 -1.00 -36.53
N ALA A 145 -40.62 -1.41 -36.90
CA ALA A 145 -40.85 -2.62 -37.62
C ALA A 145 -39.84 -2.66 -38.76
N LEU A 146 -38.96 -3.65 -38.70
CA LEU A 146 -38.22 -4.14 -39.86
C LEU A 146 -39.24 -4.28 -40.98
N THR A 147 -39.30 -3.29 -41.88
CA THR A 147 -40.04 -3.41 -43.12
C THR A 147 -39.36 -4.52 -43.89
N PRO A 148 -40.04 -5.65 -44.16
CA PRO A 148 -39.49 -6.64 -45.07
C PRO A 148 -39.30 -5.95 -46.42
N LEU A 149 -38.07 -5.99 -46.93
CA LEU A 149 -37.76 -5.65 -48.31
C LEU A 149 -38.56 -6.62 -49.19
N ASN A 150 -39.72 -6.18 -49.68
CA ASN A 150 -40.49 -6.92 -50.66
C ASN A 150 -39.69 -6.98 -51.96
N ASP A 151 -39.24 -8.19 -52.29
CA ASP A 151 -38.82 -8.60 -53.61
C ASP A 151 -40.00 -8.50 -54.59
N GLU A 152 -40.18 -7.34 -55.24
CA GLU A 152 -40.96 -7.25 -56.47
C GLU A 152 -40.28 -6.32 -57.47
N GLN A 153 -39.26 -6.86 -58.16
CA GLN A 153 -38.92 -6.43 -59.51
C GLN A 153 -39.41 -7.50 -60.50
N THR A 154 -40.63 -7.27 -60.99
CA THR A 154 -41.05 -7.40 -62.40
C THR A 154 -40.80 -8.73 -63.10
N ALA A 155 -41.83 -9.57 -63.14
CA ALA A 155 -42.15 -10.37 -64.33
C ALA A 155 -43.43 -9.78 -64.95
N GLY A 156 -43.37 -9.32 -66.20
CA GLY A 156 -44.56 -8.88 -66.92
C GLY A 156 -44.32 -8.19 -68.25
N VAL A 157 -44.26 -9.02 -69.31
CA VAL A 157 -44.53 -8.76 -70.75
C VAL A 157 -43.42 -8.14 -71.60
#